data_AF-M5DR18-F1
#
_entry.id   AF-M5DR18-F1
#
_cell.length_a   1.000
_cell.length_b   1.000
_cell.length_c   1.000
_cell.angle_alpha   90.00
_cell.angle_beta   90.00
_cell.angle_gamma   90.00
#
_symmetry.space_group_name_H-M   'P 1'
#
loop_
_entity.id
_entity.type
_entity.pdbx_description
1 polymer ?
#
loop_
_entity_poly.entity_id
_entity_poly.type
_entity_poly.pdbx_seq_one_letter_code
_entity_poly.pdbx_strand_id
1 'polypeptide(L)'
;MLHYQLIIRLQHTDRRGNPLNYPTDLQNLEWKNDKFSISASIERIRTNNDISVQETPKLGWNLGDLLFYKDKAGMICWREQDEKGEVQFIQHNVLETPFQHTYTRRFRSETDEHILWCYQAQQIDLHLAANTPDK
;
A
#
# COMPACT_ATOMS: atom_id res chain seq x y z
N MET A 1 3.41 -17.81 -14.47
CA MET A 1 3.86 -16.73 -13.59
C MET A 1 2.62 -15.98 -13.11
N LEU A 2 2.43 -15.80 -11.81
CA LEU A 2 1.29 -15.02 -11.29
C LEU A 2 1.61 -13.52 -11.41
N HIS A 3 0.63 -12.70 -11.80
CA HIS A 3 0.78 -11.26 -11.79
C HIS A 3 -0.11 -10.62 -10.72
N TYR A 4 0.51 -9.94 -9.77
CA TYR A 4 -0.17 -9.11 -8.78
C TYR A 4 -0.28 -7.68 -9.28
N GLN A 5 -1.45 -7.09 -9.14
CA GLN A 5 -1.65 -5.67 -9.34
C GLN A 5 -1.98 -5.03 -8.00
N LEU A 6 -1.13 -4.10 -7.58
CA LEU A 6 -1.26 -3.35 -6.33
C LEU A 6 -1.59 -1.89 -6.62
N ILE A 7 -2.62 -1.37 -5.97
CA ILE A 7 -3.01 0.03 -6.05
C ILE A 7 -3.06 0.58 -4.63
N ILE A 8 -2.33 1.66 -4.39
CA ILE A 8 -2.39 2.40 -3.12
C ILE A 8 -2.87 3.82 -3.43
N ARG A 9 -3.98 4.21 -2.82
CA ARG A 9 -4.60 5.54 -2.98
C ARG A 9 -4.60 6.29 -1.66
N LEU A 10 -4.48 7.60 -1.75
CA LEU A 10 -4.56 8.48 -0.59
C LEU A 10 -5.77 9.41 -0.72
N GLN A 11 -6.50 9.54 0.38
CA GLN A 11 -7.54 10.54 0.50
C GLN A 11 -7.30 11.38 1.75
N HIS A 12 -7.27 12.69 1.59
CA HIS A 12 -7.10 13.63 2.70
C HIS A 12 -8.42 14.34 3.00
N THR A 13 -8.75 14.45 4.28
CA THR A 13 -9.94 15.17 4.74
C THR A 13 -9.65 16.07 5.94
N ASP A 14 -10.45 17.11 6.10
CA ASP A 14 -10.46 17.92 7.33
C ASP A 14 -11.17 17.18 8.49
N ARG A 15 -11.21 17.80 9.67
CA ARG A 15 -11.92 17.24 10.84
C ARG A 15 -13.43 17.04 10.68
N ARG A 16 -14.04 17.60 9.64
CA ARG A 16 -15.46 17.46 9.30
C ARG A 16 -15.67 16.43 8.18
N GLY A 17 -14.60 15.82 7.66
CA GLY A 17 -14.65 14.86 6.57
C GLY A 17 -14.67 15.51 5.17
N ASN A 18 -14.47 16.82 5.07
CA ASN A 18 -14.43 17.48 3.77
C ASN A 18 -13.10 17.15 3.05
N PRO A 19 -13.13 16.81 1.75
CA PRO A 19 -11.91 16.56 0.98
C PRO A 19 -10.95 17.75 1.03
N LEU A 20 -9.66 17.47 1.20
CA LEU A 20 -8.59 18.44 1.10
C LEU A 20 -7.73 18.14 -0.13
N ASN A 21 -7.41 19.17 -0.90
CA ASN A 21 -6.41 19.07 -1.96
C ASN A 21 -5.02 19.10 -1.35
N TYR A 22 -4.47 17.92 -1.06
CA TYR A 22 -3.08 17.75 -0.66
C TYR A 22 -2.24 17.36 -1.88
N PRO A 23 -1.08 17.96 -2.13
CA PRO A 23 -0.26 17.60 -3.28
C PRO A 23 0.27 16.16 -3.13
N THR A 24 -0.18 15.29 -4.03
CA THR A 24 0.30 13.92 -4.17
C THR A 24 1.04 13.72 -5.49
N ASP A 25 1.94 12.75 -5.52
CA ASP A 25 2.58 12.25 -6.74
C ASP A 25 2.20 10.77 -6.91
N LEU A 26 2.24 10.29 -8.16
CA LEU A 26 2.01 8.89 -8.49
C LEU A 26 3.33 8.20 -8.82
N GLN A 27 3.67 7.16 -8.07
CA GLN A 27 4.84 6.32 -8.32
C GLN A 27 4.38 4.97 -8.87
N ASN A 28 4.89 4.59 -10.05
CA ASN A 28 4.65 3.27 -10.62
C ASN A 28 5.91 2.42 -10.48
N LEU A 29 5.74 1.18 -10.06
CA LEU A 29 6.83 0.24 -9.80
C LEU A 29 6.51 -1.14 -10.34
N GLU A 30 7.52 -1.85 -10.82
CA GLU A 30 7.38 -3.21 -11.33
C GLU A 30 8.53 -4.10 -10.86
N TRP A 31 8.20 -5.32 -10.42
CA TRP A 31 9.19 -6.30 -9.96
C TRP A 31 8.76 -7.71 -10.40
N LYS A 32 9.73 -8.58 -10.69
CA LYS A 32 9.46 -9.96 -11.13
C LYS A 32 10.55 -10.94 -10.72
N ASN A 33 10.14 -12.18 -10.49
CA ASN A 33 10.99 -13.34 -10.28
C ASN A 33 10.38 -14.53 -11.03
N ASP A 34 10.97 -15.71 -10.87
CA ASP A 34 10.55 -16.91 -11.59
C ASP A 34 9.13 -17.40 -11.23
N LYS A 35 8.60 -17.00 -10.07
CA LYS A 35 7.29 -17.43 -9.56
C LYS A 35 6.19 -16.43 -9.89
N PHE A 36 6.46 -15.13 -9.68
CA PHE A 36 5.47 -14.08 -9.82
C PHE A 36 6.07 -12.72 -10.17
N SER A 37 5.22 -11.83 -10.67
CA SER A 37 5.50 -10.41 -10.87
C SER A 37 4.48 -9.55 -10.15
N ILE A 38 4.85 -8.32 -9.84
CA ILE A 38 3.96 -7.34 -9.23
C ILE A 38 4.11 -6.03 -10.00
N SER A 39 2.97 -5.41 -10.33
CA SER A 39 2.88 -4.02 -10.76
C SER A 39 2.21 -3.21 -9.66
N ALA A 40 2.76 -2.06 -9.31
CA ALA A 40 2.23 -1.20 -8.27
C ALA A 40 2.03 0.23 -8.76
N SER A 41 0.88 0.82 -8.43
CA SER A 41 0.57 2.23 -8.64
C SER A 41 0.28 2.88 -7.29
N ILE A 42 1.21 3.70 -6.82
CA ILE A 42 1.26 4.17 -5.43
C ILE A 42 1.12 5.68 -5.41
N GLU A 43 0.01 6.15 -4.88
CA GLU A 43 -0.18 7.55 -4.54
C GLU A 43 0.52 7.88 -3.23
N ARG A 44 1.27 8.99 -3.21
CA ARG A 44 2.11 9.41 -2.09
C ARG A 44 1.99 10.91 -1.90
N ILE A 45 2.07 11.38 -0.65
CA ILE A 45 2.29 12.80 -0.39
C ILE A 45 3.63 13.22 -1.02
N ARG A 46 3.64 14.36 -1.72
CA ARG A 46 4.86 14.93 -2.30
C ARG A 46 5.89 15.17 -1.21
N THR A 47 6.89 14.31 -1.18
CA THR A 47 8.05 14.32 -0.27
C THR A 47 9.28 13.86 -1.06
N ASN A 48 10.48 14.05 -0.49
CA ASN A 48 11.74 13.69 -1.17
C ASN A 48 12.12 12.20 -1.06
N ASN A 49 11.26 11.34 -0.50
CA ASN A 49 11.64 9.95 -0.19
C ASN A 49 10.77 8.94 -0.92
N ASP A 50 11.28 8.37 -2.01
CA ASP A 50 10.60 7.32 -2.79
C ASP A 50 10.32 6.06 -1.98
N ILE A 51 9.16 5.44 -2.24
CA ILE A 51 8.88 4.12 -1.70
C ILE A 51 9.65 3.12 -2.56
N SER A 52 10.53 2.36 -1.93
CA SER A 52 11.33 1.33 -2.56
C SER A 52 10.84 -0.05 -2.17
N VAL A 53 10.82 -0.99 -3.10
CA VAL A 53 10.79 -2.40 -2.75
C VAL A 53 12.13 -2.84 -2.23
N GLN A 54 12.13 -3.63 -1.16
CA GLN A 54 13.34 -4.25 -0.62
C GLN A 54 13.17 -5.77 -0.63
N GLU A 55 14.26 -6.47 -0.88
CA GLU A 55 14.28 -7.92 -0.71
C GLU A 55 14.66 -8.27 0.71
N THR A 56 13.80 -9.04 1.37
CA THR A 56 14.05 -9.57 2.70
C THR A 56 14.50 -11.03 2.55
N PRO A 57 15.76 -11.36 2.89
CA PRO A 57 16.31 -12.70 2.70
C PRO A 57 15.41 -13.78 3.32
N LYS A 58 15.16 -14.85 2.55
CA LYS A 58 14.33 -16.01 2.95
C LYS A 58 12.84 -15.73 3.17
N LEU A 59 12.37 -14.48 3.09
CA LEU A 59 10.96 -14.12 3.27
C LEU A 59 10.31 -13.71 1.94
N GLY A 60 10.91 -12.78 1.20
CA GLY A 60 10.38 -12.28 -0.07
C GLY A 60 10.58 -10.78 -0.23
N TRP A 61 9.59 -10.07 -0.76
CA TRP A 61 9.70 -8.62 -1.02
C TRP A 61 8.79 -7.81 -0.12
N ASN A 62 9.33 -6.77 0.50
CA ASN A 62 8.56 -5.81 1.27
C ASN A 62 8.34 -4.51 0.48
N LEU A 63 7.14 -3.95 0.63
CA LEU A 63 6.77 -2.63 0.16
C LEU A 63 6.07 -1.92 1.31
N GLY A 64 6.83 -1.14 2.07
CA GLY A 64 6.35 -0.54 3.32
C GLY A 64 5.91 -1.64 4.30
N ASP A 65 4.62 -1.66 4.62
CA ASP A 65 4.00 -2.60 5.56
C ASP A 65 3.50 -3.90 4.92
N LEU A 66 3.59 -4.03 3.59
CA LEU A 66 3.16 -5.21 2.84
C LEU A 66 4.34 -6.13 2.54
N LEU A 67 4.19 -7.43 2.81
CA LEU A 67 5.16 -8.48 2.48
C LEU A 67 4.56 -9.49 1.50
N PHE A 68 5.24 -9.69 0.38
CA PHE A 68 4.98 -10.77 -0.57
C PHE A 68 5.92 -11.95 -0.29
N TYR A 69 5.36 -13.14 0.00
CA TYR A 69 6.18 -14.31 0.32
C TYR A 69 6.84 -14.92 -0.92
N LYS A 70 8.13 -15.22 -0.84
CA LYS A 70 8.90 -15.85 -1.92
C LYS A 70 8.42 -17.27 -2.23
N ASP A 71 8.10 -18.03 -1.20
CA ASP A 71 7.82 -19.47 -1.33
C ASP A 71 6.35 -19.87 -1.17
N LYS A 72 5.50 -18.94 -0.70
CA LYS A 72 4.07 -19.14 -0.55
C LYS A 72 3.33 -18.25 -1.54
N ALA A 73 3.37 -18.64 -2.81
CA ALA A 73 2.63 -17.94 -3.87
C ALA A 73 1.16 -17.78 -3.46
N GLY A 74 0.61 -16.60 -3.70
CA GLY A 74 -0.75 -16.24 -3.28
C GLY A 74 -0.82 -15.58 -1.90
N MET A 75 0.07 -15.95 -0.99
CA MET A 75 0.07 -15.43 0.36
C MET A 75 0.79 -14.09 0.44
N ILE A 76 0.18 -13.16 1.15
CA ILE A 76 0.79 -11.92 1.61
C ILE A 76 0.66 -11.78 3.13
N CYS A 77 1.43 -10.86 3.69
CA CYS A 77 1.28 -10.42 5.07
C CYS A 77 1.26 -8.89 5.11
N TRP A 78 0.27 -8.32 5.80
CA TRP A 78 0.12 -6.89 6.05
C TRP A 78 0.42 -6.59 7.51
N ARG A 79 1.32 -5.63 7.76
CA ARG A 79 1.63 -5.12 9.10
C ARG A 79 0.75 -3.92 9.42
N GLU A 80 0.01 -3.99 10.50
CA GLU A 80 -0.88 -2.93 10.98
C GLU A 80 -0.58 -2.60 12.45
N GLN A 81 -1.01 -1.42 12.91
CA GLN A 81 -1.11 -1.10 14.33
C GLN A 81 -2.59 -1.03 14.73
N ASP A 82 -2.96 -1.70 15.81
CA ASP A 82 -4.32 -1.65 16.33
C ASP A 82 -4.62 -0.31 17.04
N GLU A 83 -5.83 -0.16 17.56
CA GLU A 83 -6.28 1.06 18.27
C GLU A 83 -5.44 1.39 19.51
N LYS A 84 -4.73 0.40 20.08
CA LYS A 84 -3.84 0.56 21.23
C LYS A 84 -2.40 0.85 20.81
N GLY A 85 -2.12 0.81 19.50
CA GLY A 85 -0.78 0.97 18.93
C GLY A 85 0.02 -0.32 18.89
N GLU A 86 -0.57 -1.47 19.21
CA GLU A 86 0.11 -2.76 19.17
C GLU A 86 0.19 -3.27 17.73
N VAL A 87 1.34 -3.83 17.37
CA VAL A 87 1.58 -4.33 16.01
C VAL A 87 0.84 -5.65 15.80
N GLN A 88 0.05 -5.72 14.74
CA GLN A 88 -0.64 -6.92 14.29
C GLN A 88 -0.23 -7.28 12.85
N PHE A 89 -0.34 -8.57 12.53
CA PHE A 89 -0.01 -9.10 11.20
C PHE A 89 -1.21 -9.82 10.62
N ILE A 90 -1.71 -9.33 9.49
CA ILE A 90 -2.84 -9.91 8.76
C ILE A 90 -2.28 -10.72 7.60
N GLN A 91 -2.49 -12.04 7.63
CA GLN A 91 -2.18 -12.91 6.50
C GLN A 91 -3.39 -13.04 5.59
N HIS A 92 -3.16 -12.96 4.27
CA HIS A 92 -4.23 -13.04 3.28
C HIS A 92 -3.80 -13.87 2.07
N ASN A 93 -4.71 -14.69 1.55
CA ASN A 93 -4.51 -15.45 0.32
C ASN A 93 -5.20 -14.75 -0.86
N VAL A 94 -4.42 -14.06 -1.69
CA VAL A 94 -4.91 -13.29 -2.84
C VAL A 94 -5.47 -14.20 -3.95
N LEU A 95 -5.15 -15.50 -3.92
CA LEU A 95 -5.71 -16.47 -4.87
C LEU A 95 -7.18 -16.81 -4.58
N GLU A 96 -7.60 -16.68 -3.32
CA GLU A 96 -8.97 -16.96 -2.89
C GLU A 96 -9.85 -15.72 -3.07
N THR A 97 -9.34 -14.57 -2.61
CA THR A 97 -10.06 -13.28 -2.66
C THR A 97 -9.09 -12.12 -2.83
N PRO A 98 -9.47 -11.00 -3.47
CA PRO A 98 -8.69 -9.77 -3.45
C PRO A 98 -8.42 -9.30 -2.01
N PHE A 99 -7.25 -8.71 -1.78
CA PHE A 99 -6.95 -8.03 -0.52
C PHE A 99 -7.34 -6.56 -0.65
N GLN A 100 -8.26 -6.11 0.20
CA GLN A 100 -8.68 -4.72 0.29
C GLN A 100 -8.55 -4.26 1.72
N HIS A 101 -7.82 -3.18 1.95
CA HIS A 101 -7.58 -2.66 3.29
C HIS A 101 -7.55 -1.15 3.27
N THR A 102 -8.20 -0.53 4.24
CA THR A 102 -8.19 0.93 4.41
C THR A 102 -7.85 1.24 5.85
N TYR A 103 -6.81 2.04 6.06
CA TYR A 103 -6.47 2.55 7.38
C TYR A 103 -6.42 4.07 7.36
N THR A 104 -6.79 4.69 8.48
CA THR A 104 -6.84 6.15 8.61
C THR A 104 -5.87 6.60 9.68
N ARG A 105 -5.04 7.59 9.36
CA ARG A 105 -4.14 8.25 10.32
C ARG A 105 -4.46 9.73 10.44
N ARG A 106 -4.31 10.27 11.65
CA ARG A 106 -4.40 11.71 11.91
C ARG A 106 -3.02 12.34 11.76
N PHE A 107 -2.94 13.49 11.11
CA PHE A 107 -1.72 14.29 11.03
C PHE A 107 -2.02 15.77 11.28
N ARG A 108 -0.98 16.51 11.68
CA ARG A 108 -1.03 17.95 11.92
C ARG A 108 -0.44 18.66 10.70
N SER A 109 -1.20 19.58 10.11
CA SER A 109 -0.72 20.50 9.07
C SER A 109 -0.62 21.88 9.68
N GLU A 110 0.56 22.51 9.58
CA GLU A 110 0.78 23.88 10.05
C GLU A 110 0.87 24.80 8.84
N THR A 111 0.12 25.89 8.90
CA THR A 111 0.33 27.07 8.05
C THR A 111 0.82 28.20 8.93
N ASP A 112 1.31 29.29 8.31
CA ASP A 112 1.81 30.46 9.04
C ASP A 112 0.76 31.07 10.00
N GLU A 113 -0.52 30.79 9.76
CA GLU A 113 -1.64 31.36 10.52
C GLU A 113 -2.38 30.34 11.39
N HIS A 114 -2.32 29.03 11.07
CA HIS A 114 -3.21 28.03 11.67
C HIS A 114 -2.57 26.64 11.82
N ILE A 115 -3.02 25.92 12.85
CA ILE A 115 -2.79 24.48 13.00
C ILE A 115 -4.08 23.75 12.61
N LEU A 116 -4.01 22.93 11.57
CA LEU A 116 -5.12 22.10 11.10
C LEU A 116 -4.87 20.64 11.45
N TRP A 117 -5.85 20.01 12.10
CA TRP A 117 -5.89 18.56 12.24
C TRP A 117 -6.56 17.96 11.00
N CYS A 118 -5.80 17.14 10.28
CA CYS A 118 -6.22 16.49 9.05
C CYS A 118 -6.19 14.96 9.24
N TYR A 119 -6.94 14.28 8.38
CA TYR A 119 -6.99 12.83 8.32
C TYR A 119 -6.51 12.39 6.95
N GLN A 120 -5.71 11.33 6.92
CA GLN A 120 -5.30 10.64 5.70
C GLN A 120 -5.84 9.23 5.78
N ALA A 121 -6.74 8.88 4.86
CA ALA A 121 -7.07 7.50 4.57
C ALA A 121 -6.09 6.98 3.50
N GLN A 122 -5.53 5.81 3.74
CA GLN A 122 -4.76 5.06 2.75
C GLN A 122 -5.55 3.81 2.40
N GLN A 123 -5.98 3.73 1.15
CA GLN A 123 -6.68 2.58 0.60
C GLN A 123 -5.68 1.72 -0.17
N ILE A 124 -5.72 0.42 0.08
CA ILE A 124 -4.84 -0.58 -0.51
C ILE A 124 -5.72 -1.63 -1.16
N ASP A 125 -5.57 -1.78 -2.46
CA ASP A 125 -6.24 -2.80 -3.25
C ASP A 125 -5.18 -3.67 -3.93
N LEU A 126 -5.20 -4.96 -3.64
CA LEU A 126 -4.31 -5.95 -4.24
C LEU A 126 -5.13 -7.11 -4.80
N HIS A 127 -4.95 -7.40 -6.08
CA HIS A 127 -5.62 -8.49 -6.76
C HIS A 127 -4.67 -9.17 -7.75
N LEU A 128 -5.06 -10.37 -8.18
CA LEU A 128 -4.43 -11.00 -9.34
C LEU A 128 -4.95 -10.32 -10.60
N ALA A 129 -4.04 -9.84 -11.44
CA ALA A 129 -4.41 -9.50 -12.79
C ALA A 129 -4.74 -10.79 -13.55
N ALA A 130 -5.80 -10.78 -14.36
CA ALA A 130 -6.02 -11.83 -15.33
C ALA A 130 -4.76 -11.93 -16.19
N ASN A 131 -4.14 -13.11 -16.26
CA ASN A 131 -3.04 -13.35 -17.20
C ASN A 131 -3.58 -13.00 -18.59
N THR A 132 -3.17 -11.87 -19.16
CA THR A 132 -3.23 -11.72 -20.61
C THR A 132 -2.34 -12.80 -21.16
N PRO A 133 -2.86 -13.81 -21.87
CA PRO A 133 -1.99 -14.66 -22.65
C PRO A 133 -1.28 -13.73 -23.61
N ASP A 134 0.05 -13.75 -23.61
CA ASP A 134 0.84 -13.07 -24.63
C ASP A 134 0.25 -13.48 -25.99
N LYS A 135 -0.22 -12.48 -26.75
CA LYS A 135 -0.64 -12.68 -28.15
C LYS A 135 0.58 -12.85 -29.03
#